data_AF-A0A131XV67-F1
#
_entry.id   AF-A0A131XV67-F1
#
_cell.length_a   1.000
_cell.length_b   1.000
_cell.length_c   1.000
_cell.angle_alpha   90.00
_cell.angle_beta   90.00
_cell.angle_gamma   90.00
#
_symmetry.space_group_name_H-M   'P 1'
#
loop_
_entity.id
_entity.type
_entity.pdbx_description
1 polymer ?
#
loop_
_entity_poly.entity_id
_entity_poly.type
_entity_poly.pdbx_seq_one_letter_code
_entity_poly.pdbx_strand_id
1 'polypeptide(L)'
;MSGFSSEKTLMCAVMPLFHTFGHIDLSTFGVVAGVPTVYLPQGAPPTQTLEAIQRYRCTAIQGTPTTYYDLIQCREFDKYDISSLCEGVVGATSVQTSALEMIAEKLKINNLVTAYGLTETAGPVAVSYRDRIGYHPAPHTEIRIVDAAGSVLPVGEVGEVQVRGPSVFAGYWKHSVTGVSDDGWLPTGDQGAVTDQGTFEIKGRIKDLVIKGGVNISPEEVETALLGHDAILEASVVGVPDARLGEEVCAWVRLRKGAAANIEELQRYCRTKVNSLKVPKYVVIVDEFPRTSVGKVSKPDIRKAMAEKLNGTQKAVSEAA
;
A
#
# COMPACT_ATOMS: atom_id res chain seq x y z
N MET A 1 -3.68 -16.21 -13.77
CA MET A 1 -3.33 -14.77 -13.79
C MET A 1 -3.81 -14.01 -12.56
N SER A 2 -4.87 -14.47 -11.89
CA SER A 2 -5.38 -13.91 -10.63
C SER A 2 -4.58 -14.30 -9.37
N GLY A 3 -3.50 -15.09 -9.51
CA GLY A 3 -2.82 -15.73 -8.39
C GLY A 3 -3.52 -17.00 -7.86
N PHE A 4 -4.64 -17.42 -8.46
CA PHE A 4 -5.47 -18.53 -7.99
C PHE A 4 -5.53 -19.71 -8.97
N SER A 5 -5.59 -20.94 -8.43
CA SER A 5 -5.83 -22.19 -9.16
C SER A 5 -7.33 -22.47 -9.34
N SER A 6 -7.86 -22.23 -10.54
CA SER A 6 -9.31 -22.17 -10.84
C SER A 6 -10.14 -23.42 -10.48
N GLU A 7 -9.54 -24.59 -10.29
CA GLU A 7 -10.29 -25.82 -9.97
C GLU A 7 -10.54 -26.01 -8.46
N LYS A 8 -9.87 -25.26 -7.58
CA LYS A 8 -9.96 -25.43 -6.10
C LYS A 8 -10.12 -24.12 -5.32
N THR A 9 -10.32 -23.00 -6.00
CA THR A 9 -10.46 -21.70 -5.33
C THR A 9 -11.88 -21.49 -4.82
N LEU A 10 -12.01 -21.20 -3.53
CA LEU A 10 -13.20 -20.66 -2.88
C LEU A 10 -12.79 -19.37 -2.19
N MET A 11 -13.31 -18.25 -2.69
CA MET A 11 -12.88 -16.92 -2.28
C MET A 11 -13.61 -16.44 -1.02
N CYS A 12 -12.87 -15.97 -0.02
CA CYS A 12 -13.40 -15.19 1.09
C CYS A 12 -13.29 -13.69 0.77
N ALA A 13 -14.43 -13.05 0.50
CA ALA A 13 -14.49 -11.68 0.04
C ALA A 13 -14.70 -10.68 1.17
N VAL A 14 -13.63 -9.94 1.47
CA VAL A 14 -13.59 -8.94 2.55
C VAL A 14 -13.40 -7.52 2.05
N MET A 15 -13.18 -7.35 0.74
CA MET A 15 -12.95 -6.05 0.13
C MET A 15 -14.26 -5.34 -0.24
N PRO A 16 -14.34 -3.99 -0.12
CA PRO A 16 -15.57 -3.27 -0.40
C PRO A 16 -15.99 -3.34 -1.88
N LEU A 17 -17.25 -3.70 -2.12
CA LEU A 17 -17.80 -3.88 -3.47
C LEU A 17 -18.04 -2.57 -4.24
N PHE A 18 -17.95 -1.41 -3.59
CA PHE A 18 -18.03 -0.12 -4.28
C PHE A 18 -16.69 0.30 -4.91
N HIS A 19 -15.59 -0.38 -4.57
CA HIS A 19 -14.25 -0.09 -5.07
C HIS A 19 -13.82 -1.18 -6.06
N THR A 20 -12.98 -0.85 -7.05
CA THR A 20 -12.55 -1.78 -8.11
C THR A 20 -11.96 -3.08 -7.57
N PHE A 21 -11.16 -3.01 -6.51
CA PHE A 21 -10.61 -4.22 -5.87
C PHE A 21 -11.69 -5.22 -5.39
N GLY A 22 -12.80 -4.77 -4.80
CA GLY A 22 -13.89 -5.69 -4.43
C GLY A 22 -14.84 -6.00 -5.59
N HIS A 23 -15.10 -5.02 -6.45
CA HIS A 23 -16.06 -5.17 -7.55
C HIS A 23 -15.49 -5.97 -8.72
N ILE A 24 -14.35 -5.55 -9.27
CA ILE A 24 -13.76 -6.13 -10.47
C ILE A 24 -12.93 -7.36 -10.11
N ASP A 25 -11.90 -7.19 -9.27
CA ASP A 25 -10.91 -8.24 -9.03
C ASP A 25 -11.48 -9.44 -8.27
N LEU A 26 -12.53 -9.21 -7.48
CA LEU A 26 -13.17 -10.24 -6.69
C LEU A 26 -14.51 -10.66 -7.29
N SER A 27 -15.46 -9.74 -7.46
CA SER A 27 -16.83 -10.13 -7.79
C SER A 27 -16.97 -10.48 -9.27
N THR A 28 -16.55 -9.57 -10.15
CA THR A 28 -16.65 -9.76 -11.60
C THR A 28 -15.75 -10.90 -12.05
N PHE A 29 -14.49 -10.91 -11.60
CA PHE A 29 -13.59 -12.03 -11.84
C PHE A 29 -14.19 -13.36 -11.35
N GLY A 30 -14.71 -13.42 -10.13
CA GLY A 30 -15.28 -14.64 -9.57
C GLY A 30 -16.44 -15.19 -10.40
N VAL A 31 -17.34 -14.30 -10.86
CA VAL A 31 -18.46 -14.69 -11.73
C VAL A 31 -17.96 -15.17 -13.10
N VAL A 32 -17.05 -14.44 -13.74
CA VAL A 32 -16.55 -14.79 -15.09
C VAL A 32 -15.72 -16.09 -15.06
N ALA A 33 -14.93 -16.30 -14.01
CA ALA A 33 -14.08 -17.48 -13.84
C ALA A 33 -14.80 -18.67 -13.20
N GLY A 34 -16.06 -18.51 -12.77
CA GLY A 34 -16.82 -19.56 -12.08
C GLY A 34 -16.27 -19.92 -10.68
N VAL A 35 -15.56 -18.98 -10.04
CA VAL A 35 -15.01 -19.15 -8.68
C VAL A 35 -16.11 -18.86 -7.66
N PRO A 36 -16.48 -19.82 -6.80
CA PRO A 36 -17.44 -19.56 -5.73
C PRO A 36 -16.87 -18.55 -4.73
N THR A 37 -17.72 -17.63 -4.26
CA THR A 37 -17.29 -16.50 -3.42
C THR A 37 -18.23 -16.32 -2.22
N VAL A 38 -17.65 -16.28 -1.02
CA VAL A 38 -18.34 -15.95 0.24
C VAL A 38 -18.19 -14.45 0.49
N TYR A 39 -19.28 -13.70 0.37
CA TYR A 39 -19.30 -12.26 0.60
C TYR A 39 -19.54 -11.91 2.06
N LEU A 40 -18.65 -11.12 2.63
CA LEU A 40 -18.85 -10.53 3.96
C LEU A 40 -19.28 -9.08 3.86
N PRO A 41 -20.08 -8.58 4.83
CA PRO A 41 -20.41 -7.17 4.92
C PRO A 41 -19.14 -6.31 5.00
N GLN A 42 -19.21 -5.10 4.45
CA GLN A 42 -18.12 -4.15 4.57
C GLN A 42 -17.86 -3.83 6.06
N GLY A 43 -16.59 -3.87 6.46
CA GLY A 43 -16.19 -3.60 7.84
C GLY A 43 -16.52 -4.74 8.81
N ALA A 44 -16.81 -5.95 8.31
CA ALA A 44 -16.95 -7.13 9.14
C ALA A 44 -15.73 -7.31 10.06
N PRO A 45 -15.93 -7.60 11.35
CA PRO A 45 -14.82 -7.81 12.27
C PRO A 45 -14.01 -9.05 11.87
N PRO A 46 -12.71 -9.13 12.24
CA PRO A 46 -11.85 -10.25 11.90
C PRO A 46 -12.41 -11.63 12.26
N THR A 47 -13.18 -11.72 13.35
CA THR A 47 -13.83 -12.96 13.80
C THR A 47 -14.82 -13.51 12.78
N GLN A 48 -15.61 -12.66 12.11
CA GLN A 48 -16.54 -13.11 11.07
C GLN A 48 -15.79 -13.63 9.83
N THR A 49 -14.67 -13.01 9.47
CA THR A 49 -13.81 -13.50 8.39
C THR A 49 -13.22 -14.86 8.72
N LEU A 50 -12.69 -15.03 9.92
CA LEU A 50 -12.13 -16.31 10.37
C LEU A 50 -13.21 -17.41 10.47
N GLU A 51 -14.41 -17.08 10.97
CA GLU A 51 -15.56 -17.99 10.99
C GLU A 51 -15.97 -18.42 9.59
N ALA A 52 -16.02 -17.48 8.64
CA ALA A 52 -16.36 -17.77 7.24
C ALA A 52 -15.32 -18.69 6.59
N ILE A 53 -14.02 -18.42 6.79
CA ILE A 53 -12.94 -19.29 6.29
C ILE A 53 -13.11 -20.71 6.85
N GLN A 54 -13.31 -20.87 8.15
CA GLN A 54 -13.49 -22.18 8.78
C GLN A 54 -14.75 -22.90 8.28
N ARG A 55 -15.90 -22.21 8.29
CA ARG A 55 -17.22 -22.80 8.00
C ARG A 55 -17.33 -23.24 6.55
N TYR A 56 -16.88 -22.40 5.62
CA TYR A 56 -17.01 -22.65 4.19
C TYR A 56 -15.75 -23.30 3.60
N ARG A 57 -14.66 -23.38 4.38
CA ARG A 57 -13.34 -23.86 3.93
C ARG A 57 -12.78 -23.03 2.79
N CYS A 58 -12.85 -21.70 2.91
CA CYS A 58 -12.30 -20.79 1.91
C CYS A 58 -10.81 -21.08 1.71
N THR A 59 -10.38 -21.08 0.45
CA THR A 59 -9.00 -21.39 0.05
C THR A 59 -8.23 -20.14 -0.38
N ALA A 60 -8.94 -19.06 -0.69
CA ALA A 60 -8.38 -17.77 -1.08
C ALA A 60 -8.94 -16.60 -0.26
N ILE A 61 -8.11 -15.56 -0.08
CA ILE A 61 -8.52 -14.27 0.46
C ILE A 61 -7.82 -13.12 -0.28
N GLN A 62 -8.46 -11.96 -0.36
CA GLN A 62 -7.84 -10.73 -0.86
C GLN A 62 -7.96 -9.64 0.19
N GLY A 63 -6.94 -8.82 0.35
CA GLY A 63 -6.90 -7.84 1.42
C GLY A 63 -5.88 -6.74 1.23
N THR A 64 -5.98 -5.72 2.07
CA THR A 64 -4.87 -4.79 2.32
C THR A 64 -3.96 -5.40 3.41
N PRO A 65 -2.72 -4.92 3.60
CA PRO A 65 -1.90 -5.35 4.73
C PRO A 65 -2.64 -5.26 6.07
N THR A 66 -3.38 -4.18 6.30
CA THR A 66 -4.19 -3.97 7.50
C THR A 66 -5.21 -5.08 7.69
N THR A 67 -5.91 -5.48 6.62
CA THR A 67 -6.86 -6.61 6.65
C THR A 67 -6.21 -7.88 7.18
N TYR A 68 -5.00 -8.20 6.72
CA TYR A 68 -4.27 -9.38 7.19
C TYR A 68 -3.77 -9.23 8.64
N TYR A 69 -3.27 -8.04 9.01
CA TYR A 69 -2.86 -7.77 10.39
C TYR A 69 -4.01 -7.92 11.37
N ASP A 70 -5.19 -7.41 11.04
CA ASP A 70 -6.36 -7.48 11.91
C ASP A 70 -6.80 -8.94 12.14
N LEU A 71 -6.65 -9.81 11.13
CA LEU A 71 -6.88 -11.26 11.27
C LEU A 71 -5.85 -11.89 12.21
N ILE A 72 -4.56 -11.65 11.96
CA ILE A 72 -3.46 -12.24 12.73
C ILE A 72 -3.47 -11.78 14.20
N GLN A 73 -3.91 -10.55 14.47
CA GLN A 73 -4.00 -9.99 15.81
C GLN A 73 -5.33 -10.27 16.50
N CYS A 74 -6.26 -10.97 15.85
CA CYS A 74 -7.52 -11.34 16.45
C CYS A 74 -7.25 -12.18 17.71
N ARG A 75 -7.80 -11.78 18.86
CA ARG A 75 -7.59 -12.48 20.15
C ARG A 75 -8.00 -13.95 20.09
N GLU A 76 -8.95 -14.27 19.23
CA GLU A 76 -9.52 -15.60 19.07
C GLU A 76 -8.94 -16.35 17.86
N PHE A 77 -7.88 -15.82 17.23
CA PHE A 77 -7.28 -16.37 16.01
C PHE A 77 -7.03 -17.88 16.09
N ASP A 78 -6.39 -18.35 17.16
CA ASP A 78 -6.04 -19.77 17.34
C ASP A 78 -7.24 -20.70 17.57
N LYS A 79 -8.47 -20.15 17.71
CA LYS A 79 -9.70 -20.95 17.84
C LYS A 79 -10.27 -21.41 16.49
N TYR A 80 -9.83 -20.82 15.38
CA TYR A 80 -10.40 -21.08 14.06
C TYR A 80 -9.49 -22.01 13.24
N ASP A 81 -10.07 -23.04 12.63
CA ASP A 81 -9.41 -23.86 11.62
C ASP A 81 -9.36 -23.11 10.28
N ILE A 82 -8.21 -22.52 9.97
CA ILE A 82 -7.92 -21.84 8.71
C ILE A 82 -7.09 -22.70 7.74
N SER A 83 -6.96 -24.02 7.99
CA SER A 83 -6.07 -24.90 7.21
C SER A 83 -6.42 -25.05 5.73
N SER A 84 -7.62 -24.64 5.31
CA SER A 84 -8.01 -24.58 3.90
C SER A 84 -7.35 -23.43 3.14
N LEU A 85 -6.96 -22.36 3.83
CA LEU A 85 -6.43 -21.15 3.19
C LEU A 85 -5.03 -21.42 2.65
N CYS A 86 -4.82 -21.16 1.36
CA CYS A 86 -3.54 -21.41 0.70
C CYS A 86 -3.14 -20.33 -0.31
N GLU A 87 -4.08 -19.48 -0.72
CA GLU A 87 -3.86 -18.40 -1.68
C GLU A 87 -4.26 -17.03 -1.09
N GLY A 88 -3.49 -16.00 -1.41
CA GLY A 88 -3.72 -14.64 -0.92
C GLY A 88 -3.28 -13.58 -1.91
N VAL A 89 -4.08 -12.52 -2.05
CA VAL A 89 -3.69 -11.30 -2.77
C VAL A 89 -3.61 -10.15 -1.78
N VAL A 90 -2.47 -9.47 -1.75
CA VAL A 90 -2.30 -8.21 -1.02
C VAL A 90 -2.28 -7.08 -2.04
N GLY A 91 -3.01 -6.00 -1.80
CA GLY A 91 -3.05 -4.89 -2.75
C GLY A 91 -3.45 -3.56 -2.15
N ALA A 92 -3.70 -2.61 -3.05
CA ALA A 92 -4.16 -1.25 -2.78
C ALA A 92 -3.15 -0.31 -2.09
N THR A 93 -2.03 -0.81 -1.60
CA THR A 93 -0.91 -0.04 -1.05
C THR A 93 0.40 -0.79 -1.27
N SER A 94 1.52 -0.08 -1.23
CA SER A 94 2.83 -0.70 -1.15
C SER A 94 2.95 -1.54 0.12
N VAL A 95 3.62 -2.68 0.01
CA VAL A 95 3.78 -3.66 1.09
C VAL A 95 5.23 -4.11 1.13
N GLN A 96 5.79 -4.15 2.33
CA GLN A 96 7.14 -4.65 2.52
C GLN A 96 7.22 -6.16 2.38
N THR A 97 8.36 -6.66 1.89
CA THR A 97 8.66 -8.10 1.83
C THR A 97 8.52 -8.78 3.19
N SER A 98 9.02 -8.17 4.27
CA SER A 98 8.92 -8.72 5.63
C SER A 98 7.46 -8.85 6.12
N ALA A 99 6.60 -7.91 5.76
CA ALA A 99 5.17 -7.98 6.07
C ALA A 99 4.50 -9.12 5.29
N LEU A 100 4.83 -9.29 4.00
CA LEU A 100 4.33 -10.40 3.19
C LEU A 100 4.79 -11.76 3.74
N GLU A 101 6.04 -11.88 4.18
CA GLU A 101 6.57 -13.08 4.82
C GLU A 101 5.82 -13.41 6.10
N MET A 102 5.64 -12.43 6.99
CA MET A 102 4.90 -12.61 8.24
C MET A 102 3.43 -13.01 7.98
N ILE A 103 2.76 -12.38 7.02
CA ILE A 103 1.38 -12.74 6.61
C ILE A 103 1.35 -14.19 6.13
N ALA A 104 2.23 -14.55 5.21
CA ALA A 104 2.29 -15.88 4.62
C ALA A 104 2.56 -16.96 5.68
N GLU A 105 3.48 -16.70 6.62
CA GLU A 105 3.81 -17.63 7.70
C GLU A 105 2.66 -17.79 8.71
N LYS A 106 2.09 -16.67 9.20
CA LYS A 106 1.04 -16.71 10.22
C LYS A 106 -0.27 -17.29 9.71
N LEU A 107 -0.62 -17.02 8.46
CA LEU A 107 -1.83 -17.54 7.82
C LEU A 107 -1.60 -18.83 7.03
N LYS A 108 -0.35 -19.33 6.98
CA LYS A 108 0.05 -20.53 6.24
C LYS A 108 -0.32 -20.49 4.75
N ILE A 109 -0.26 -19.29 4.16
CA ILE A 109 -0.54 -19.06 2.75
C ILE A 109 0.72 -19.36 1.94
N ASN A 110 0.63 -20.35 1.06
CA ASN A 110 1.75 -20.75 0.20
C ASN A 110 1.89 -19.80 -1.00
N ASN A 111 0.77 -19.37 -1.57
CA ASN A 111 0.72 -18.50 -2.74
C ASN A 111 0.23 -17.11 -2.34
N LEU A 112 1.16 -16.26 -1.89
CA LEU A 112 0.88 -14.85 -1.61
C LEU A 112 1.42 -13.97 -2.74
N VAL A 113 0.56 -13.17 -3.34
CA VAL A 113 0.92 -12.23 -4.42
C VAL A 113 0.55 -10.81 -4.04
N THR A 114 1.34 -9.85 -4.52
CA THR A 114 1.05 -8.43 -4.38
C THR A 114 0.54 -7.89 -5.72
N ALA A 115 -0.61 -7.22 -5.71
CA ALA A 115 -1.23 -6.65 -6.90
C ALA A 115 -1.07 -5.12 -6.94
N TYR A 116 -0.59 -4.61 -8.07
CA TYR A 116 -0.52 -3.17 -8.36
C TYR A 116 -1.53 -2.81 -9.44
N GLY A 117 -2.35 -1.80 -9.16
CA GLY A 117 -3.41 -1.33 -10.05
C GLY A 117 -4.07 -0.07 -9.51
N LEU A 118 -4.83 0.57 -10.38
CA LEU A 118 -5.58 1.79 -10.12
C LEU A 118 -7.06 1.58 -10.46
N THR A 119 -7.90 2.52 -10.04
CA THR A 119 -9.31 2.54 -10.47
C THR A 119 -9.38 2.78 -11.98
N GLU A 120 -8.52 3.66 -12.47
CA GLU A 120 -8.36 4.08 -13.87
C GLU A 120 -7.82 2.96 -14.77
N THR A 121 -7.33 1.86 -14.18
CA THR A 121 -6.92 0.65 -14.91
C THR A 121 -7.87 -0.53 -14.70
N ALA A 122 -9.04 -0.28 -14.09
CA ALA A 122 -10.08 -1.26 -13.82
C ALA A 122 -9.60 -2.52 -13.07
N GLY A 123 -8.53 -2.41 -12.25
CA GLY A 123 -7.93 -3.53 -11.54
C GLY A 123 -6.41 -3.61 -11.71
N PRO A 124 -5.79 -4.74 -11.30
CA PRO A 124 -4.35 -4.95 -11.32
C PRO A 124 -3.79 -4.96 -12.74
N VAL A 125 -2.77 -4.14 -12.96
CA VAL A 125 -1.99 -4.09 -14.20
C VAL A 125 -0.67 -4.80 -14.07
N ALA A 126 -0.29 -5.18 -12.84
CA ALA A 126 0.85 -6.03 -12.58
C ALA A 126 0.75 -6.75 -11.25
N VAL A 127 1.53 -7.82 -11.12
CA VAL A 127 1.62 -8.63 -9.91
C VAL A 127 3.07 -8.95 -9.56
N SER A 128 3.41 -8.87 -8.28
CA SER A 128 4.67 -9.37 -7.73
C SER A 128 4.37 -10.67 -6.97
N TYR A 129 5.24 -11.66 -7.12
CA TYR A 129 5.12 -12.93 -6.41
C TYR A 129 6.07 -12.94 -5.21
N ARG A 130 5.73 -13.65 -4.15
CA ARG A 130 6.60 -13.76 -2.97
C ARG A 130 7.96 -14.39 -3.32
N ASP A 131 7.97 -15.38 -4.20
CA ASP A 131 9.16 -16.12 -4.65
C ASP A 131 9.89 -15.46 -5.83
N ARG A 132 9.25 -14.50 -6.48
CA ARG A 132 9.80 -13.72 -7.60
C ARG A 132 9.48 -12.24 -7.39
N ILE A 133 10.35 -11.60 -6.61
CA ILE A 133 10.21 -10.19 -6.21
C ILE A 133 10.31 -9.28 -7.44
N GLY A 134 9.40 -8.30 -7.49
CA GLY A 134 9.26 -7.36 -8.59
C GLY A 134 7.94 -7.58 -9.32
N TYR A 135 7.32 -6.49 -9.74
CA TYR A 135 6.06 -6.54 -10.46
C TYR A 135 6.27 -6.99 -11.90
N HIS A 136 5.41 -7.90 -12.33
CA HIS A 136 5.30 -8.39 -13.70
C HIS A 136 4.02 -7.84 -14.31
N PRO A 137 4.09 -7.19 -15.49
CA PRO A 137 2.90 -6.70 -16.17
C PRO A 137 1.87 -7.81 -16.41
N ALA A 138 0.60 -7.46 -16.29
CA ALA A 138 -0.48 -8.31 -16.73
C ALA A 138 -0.41 -8.49 -18.27
N PRO A 139 -0.93 -9.59 -18.81
CA PRO A 139 -1.05 -9.82 -20.24
C PRO A 139 -1.78 -8.68 -20.96
N HIS A 140 -1.23 -8.33 -22.12
CA HIS A 140 -1.66 -7.20 -22.93
C HIS A 140 -1.50 -5.83 -22.25
N THR A 141 -0.74 -5.76 -21.14
CA THR A 141 -0.37 -4.51 -20.47
C THR A 141 1.09 -4.18 -20.76
N GLU A 142 1.31 -2.94 -21.15
CA GLU A 142 2.63 -2.32 -21.30
C GLU A 142 2.87 -1.33 -20.16
N ILE A 143 4.09 -1.30 -19.64
CA ILE A 143 4.51 -0.40 -18.57
C ILE A 143 5.83 0.24 -18.97
N ARG A 144 5.94 1.55 -18.82
CA ARG A 144 7.18 2.32 -19.02
C ARG A 144 7.46 3.23 -17.84
N ILE A 145 8.74 3.54 -17.64
CA ILE A 145 9.20 4.53 -16.67
C ILE A 145 9.71 5.73 -17.44
N VAL A 146 9.20 6.93 -17.16
CA VAL A 146 9.57 8.15 -17.90
C VAL A 146 10.06 9.27 -17.00
N ASP A 147 10.90 10.14 -17.56
CA ASP A 147 11.27 11.41 -16.93
C ASP A 147 10.16 12.47 -17.05
N ALA A 148 10.42 13.66 -16.51
CA ALA A 148 9.49 14.79 -16.58
C ALA A 148 9.25 15.33 -18.01
N ALA A 149 10.12 15.00 -18.96
CA ALA A 149 9.96 15.35 -20.37
C ALA A 149 9.18 14.26 -21.16
N GLY A 150 8.83 13.14 -20.51
CA GLY A 150 8.15 12.01 -21.13
C GLY A 150 9.09 11.02 -21.83
N SER A 151 10.41 11.14 -21.66
CA SER A 151 11.38 10.22 -22.26
C SER A 151 11.52 8.96 -21.41
N VAL A 152 11.57 7.79 -22.06
CA VAL A 152 11.76 6.51 -21.36
C VAL A 152 13.13 6.45 -20.70
N LEU A 153 13.15 6.12 -19.42
CA LEU A 153 14.38 6.04 -18.62
C LEU A 153 15.07 4.68 -18.72
N PRO A 154 16.42 4.63 -18.56
CA PRO A 154 17.18 3.39 -18.44
C PRO A 154 16.79 2.52 -17.25
N VAL A 155 17.22 1.25 -17.28
CA VAL A 155 17.10 0.33 -16.14
C VAL A 155 17.75 0.92 -14.88
N GLY A 156 17.05 0.82 -13.75
CA GLY A 156 17.49 1.33 -12.44
C GLY A 156 17.20 2.81 -12.19
N GLU A 157 16.88 3.61 -13.21
CA GLU A 157 16.51 5.01 -13.02
C GLU A 157 15.05 5.16 -12.58
N VAL A 158 14.81 6.12 -11.68
CA VAL A 158 13.50 6.36 -11.08
C VAL A 158 12.76 7.45 -11.85
N GLY A 159 11.55 7.15 -12.31
CA GLY A 159 10.67 8.07 -13.02
C GLY A 159 9.20 7.81 -12.75
N GLU A 160 8.32 8.46 -13.51
CA GLU A 160 6.89 8.21 -13.46
C GLU A 160 6.55 6.86 -14.14
N VAL A 161 5.74 6.06 -13.47
CA VAL A 161 5.16 4.84 -14.05
C VAL A 161 4.01 5.25 -14.97
N GLN A 162 4.06 4.78 -16.22
CA GLN A 162 2.95 4.93 -17.16
C GLN A 162 2.51 3.56 -17.64
N VAL A 163 1.19 3.40 -17.81
CA VAL A 163 0.57 2.12 -18.16
C VAL A 163 -0.27 2.28 -19.42
N ARG A 164 -0.18 1.31 -20.32
CA ARG A 164 -1.05 1.19 -21.50
C ARG A 164 -1.58 -0.23 -21.60
N GLY A 165 -2.86 -0.39 -21.93
CA GLY A 165 -3.46 -1.70 -22.06
C GLY A 165 -4.98 -1.64 -22.16
N PRO A 166 -5.64 -2.79 -22.40
CA PRO A 166 -7.08 -2.85 -22.62
C PRO A 166 -7.91 -2.52 -21.38
N SER A 167 -7.31 -2.52 -20.20
CA SER A 167 -8.00 -2.21 -18.93
C SER A 167 -7.95 -0.72 -18.57
N VAL A 168 -7.18 0.10 -19.29
CA VAL A 168 -7.16 1.56 -19.09
C VAL A 168 -8.54 2.12 -19.44
N PHE A 169 -9.10 2.90 -18.52
CA PHE A 169 -10.42 3.52 -18.68
C PHE A 169 -10.51 4.45 -19.90
N ALA A 170 -11.73 4.78 -20.32
CA ALA A 170 -11.96 5.74 -21.41
C ALA A 170 -11.76 7.21 -20.98
N GLY A 171 -11.55 7.45 -19.68
CA GLY A 171 -11.45 8.78 -19.07
C GLY A 171 -12.55 9.07 -18.06
N TYR A 172 -12.47 10.24 -17.44
CA TYR A 172 -13.42 10.66 -16.42
C TYR A 172 -14.70 11.22 -17.01
N TRP A 173 -15.85 10.77 -16.50
CA TRP A 173 -17.16 11.25 -16.92
C TRP A 173 -17.29 12.77 -16.70
N LYS A 174 -17.67 13.50 -17.75
CA LYS A 174 -17.85 14.97 -17.76
C LYS A 174 -16.57 15.79 -17.52
N HIS A 175 -15.39 15.21 -17.71
CA HIS A 175 -14.14 15.96 -17.76
C HIS A 175 -13.56 15.91 -19.17
N SER A 176 -13.03 17.04 -19.65
CA SER A 176 -12.39 17.13 -20.97
C SER A 176 -11.02 16.44 -21.01
N VAL A 177 -10.41 16.22 -19.85
CA VAL A 177 -9.12 15.53 -19.72
C VAL A 177 -9.40 14.07 -19.42
N THR A 178 -9.03 13.19 -20.34
CA THR A 178 -9.13 11.73 -20.16
C THR A 178 -8.15 11.23 -19.09
N GLY A 179 -7.08 11.97 -18.84
CA GLY A 179 -5.96 11.53 -18.03
C GLY A 179 -5.08 10.50 -18.75
N VAL A 180 -5.36 10.20 -20.01
CA VAL A 180 -4.58 9.31 -20.88
C VAL A 180 -3.97 10.17 -21.97
N SER A 181 -2.69 9.99 -22.26
CA SER A 181 -2.01 10.68 -23.36
C SER A 181 -2.56 10.24 -24.73
N ASP A 182 -2.30 11.05 -25.76
CA ASP A 182 -2.76 10.76 -27.13
C ASP A 182 -2.23 9.43 -27.68
N ASP A 183 -1.06 8.97 -27.21
CA ASP A 183 -0.44 7.68 -27.55
C ASP A 183 -0.90 6.51 -26.64
N GLY A 184 -1.92 6.74 -25.81
CA GLY A 184 -2.64 5.73 -25.03
C GLY A 184 -2.05 5.40 -23.66
N TRP A 185 -1.11 6.20 -23.15
CA TRP A 185 -0.49 5.96 -21.85
C TRP A 185 -1.22 6.71 -20.75
N LEU A 186 -1.57 5.98 -19.70
CA LEU A 186 -2.08 6.53 -18.45
C LEU A 186 -0.88 6.87 -17.54
N PRO A 187 -0.63 8.14 -17.22
CA PRO A 187 0.27 8.54 -16.15
C PRO A 187 -0.36 8.14 -14.81
N THR A 188 0.31 7.27 -14.05
CA THR A 188 -0.28 6.73 -12.81
C THR A 188 -0.13 7.69 -11.63
N GLY A 189 0.77 8.67 -11.73
CA GLY A 189 1.18 9.52 -10.61
C GLY A 189 2.03 8.78 -9.56
N ASP A 190 2.45 7.54 -9.84
CA ASP A 190 3.35 6.75 -9.01
C ASP A 190 4.77 6.77 -9.61
N GLN A 191 5.78 6.71 -8.74
CA GLN A 191 7.17 6.56 -9.14
C GLN A 191 7.58 5.09 -9.13
N GLY A 192 8.44 4.72 -10.08
CA GLY A 192 8.98 3.38 -10.16
C GLY A 192 10.29 3.32 -10.93
N ALA A 193 10.86 2.12 -10.97
CA ALA A 193 12.06 1.82 -11.75
C ALA A 193 11.97 0.41 -12.31
N VAL A 194 12.58 0.19 -13.48
CA VAL A 194 12.80 -1.15 -14.04
C VAL A 194 14.01 -1.76 -13.35
N THR A 195 13.90 -3.01 -12.91
CA THR A 195 15.01 -3.76 -12.29
C THR A 195 15.89 -4.38 -13.36
N ASP A 196 17.09 -4.80 -12.98
CA ASP A 196 18.00 -5.58 -13.83
C ASP A 196 17.40 -6.92 -14.31
N GLN A 197 16.41 -7.45 -13.58
CA GLN A 197 15.66 -8.66 -13.93
C GLN A 197 14.51 -8.41 -14.92
N GLY A 198 14.32 -7.16 -15.38
CA GLY A 198 13.23 -6.80 -16.28
C GLY A 198 11.84 -6.79 -15.62
N THR A 199 11.80 -6.85 -14.29
CA THR A 199 10.59 -6.55 -13.50
C THR A 199 10.56 -5.05 -13.18
N PHE A 200 9.52 -4.56 -12.52
CA PHE A 200 9.51 -3.19 -12.03
C PHE A 200 9.17 -3.10 -10.55
N GLU A 201 9.60 -2.01 -9.94
CA GLU A 201 9.32 -1.70 -8.55
C GLU A 201 8.55 -0.38 -8.47
N ILE A 202 7.60 -0.32 -7.54
CA ILE A 202 6.94 0.93 -7.16
C ILE A 202 7.75 1.54 -6.01
N LYS A 203 8.07 2.83 -6.13
CA LYS A 203 8.90 3.60 -5.19
C LYS A 203 8.12 4.61 -4.37
N GLY A 204 6.85 4.83 -4.69
CA GLY A 204 5.95 5.73 -3.97
C GLY A 204 5.07 6.55 -4.92
N ARG A 205 4.38 7.57 -4.37
CA ARG A 205 3.57 8.49 -5.17
C ARG A 205 4.28 9.82 -5.37
N ILE A 206 4.21 10.36 -6.58
CA ILE A 206 4.80 11.66 -6.94
C ILE A 206 4.27 12.76 -6.02
N LYS A 207 2.94 12.80 -5.80
CA LYS A 207 2.29 13.80 -4.94
C LYS A 207 2.62 13.65 -3.44
N ASP A 208 3.14 12.49 -3.04
CA ASP A 208 3.47 12.23 -1.64
C ASP A 208 4.95 12.44 -1.33
N LEU A 209 5.78 12.71 -2.35
CA LEU A 209 7.18 13.07 -2.17
C LEU A 209 7.33 14.22 -1.18
N VAL A 210 8.26 14.06 -0.24
CA VAL A 210 8.66 15.13 0.67
C VAL A 210 9.76 15.91 -0.01
N ILE A 211 9.55 17.21 -0.26
CA ILE A 211 10.53 18.08 -0.91
C ILE A 211 11.25 18.88 0.17
N LYS A 212 12.33 18.30 0.69
CA LYS A 212 13.13 18.89 1.76
C LYS A 212 14.37 19.56 1.21
N GLY A 213 14.39 20.89 1.21
CA GLY A 213 15.55 21.67 0.77
C GLY A 213 15.95 21.40 -0.69
N GLY A 214 14.97 21.13 -1.56
CA GLY A 214 15.19 20.78 -2.96
C GLY A 214 15.52 19.31 -3.24
N VAL A 215 15.51 18.45 -2.22
CA VAL A 215 15.71 17.00 -2.36
C VAL A 215 14.37 16.28 -2.26
N ASN A 216 14.08 15.43 -3.25
CA ASN A 216 12.92 14.56 -3.25
C ASN A 216 13.18 13.34 -2.36
N ILE A 217 12.39 13.21 -1.29
CA ILE A 217 12.46 12.08 -0.37
C ILE A 217 11.19 11.26 -0.55
N SER A 218 11.34 9.98 -0.91
CA SER A 218 10.21 9.05 -0.93
C SER A 218 9.81 8.70 0.50
N PRO A 219 8.56 8.97 0.92
CA PRO A 219 8.07 8.51 2.22
C PRO A 219 8.16 7.00 2.38
N GLU A 220 7.94 6.25 1.29
CA GLU A 220 7.86 4.78 1.31
C GLU A 220 9.19 4.14 1.74
N GLU A 221 10.31 4.75 1.37
CA GLU A 221 11.64 4.31 1.80
C GLU A 221 11.81 4.46 3.32
N VAL A 222 11.32 5.56 3.88
CA VAL A 222 11.41 5.85 5.32
C VAL A 222 10.41 5.01 6.12
N GLU A 223 9.19 4.84 5.61
CA GLU A 223 8.17 3.92 6.13
C GLU A 223 8.73 2.50 6.15
N THR A 224 9.40 2.10 5.07
CA THR A 224 10.01 0.78 4.96
C THR A 224 11.11 0.59 6.01
N ALA A 225 11.98 1.58 6.18
CA ALA A 225 12.97 1.53 7.24
C ALA A 225 12.31 1.37 8.62
N LEU A 226 11.32 2.23 8.95
CA LEU A 226 10.63 2.22 10.25
C LEU A 226 9.92 0.88 10.56
N LEU A 227 9.21 0.33 9.59
CA LEU A 227 8.48 -0.93 9.77
C LEU A 227 9.40 -2.14 10.02
N GLY A 228 10.70 -2.03 9.71
CA GLY A 228 11.71 -3.01 10.10
C GLY A 228 12.07 -3.01 11.59
N HIS A 229 11.53 -2.08 12.38
CA HIS A 229 11.73 -2.03 13.84
C HIS A 229 10.69 -2.93 14.55
N ASP A 230 11.15 -3.82 15.43
CA ASP A 230 10.29 -4.82 16.08
C ASP A 230 9.09 -4.23 16.83
N ALA A 231 9.27 -3.06 17.45
CA ALA A 231 8.20 -2.37 18.17
C ALA A 231 7.10 -1.77 17.27
N ILE A 232 7.36 -1.53 15.97
CA ILE A 232 6.43 -0.81 15.08
C ILE A 232 5.47 -1.80 14.41
N LEU A 233 4.18 -1.46 14.46
CA LEU A 233 3.10 -2.17 13.79
C LEU A 233 2.77 -1.54 12.43
N GLU A 234 2.62 -0.22 12.40
CA GLU A 234 2.21 0.54 11.22
C GLU A 234 2.96 1.87 11.23
N ALA A 235 3.40 2.35 10.06
CA ALA A 235 4.10 3.62 9.91
C ALA A 235 3.61 4.35 8.65
N SER A 236 3.48 5.67 8.74
CA SER A 236 3.19 6.53 7.59
C SER A 236 4.02 7.80 7.69
N VAL A 237 4.64 8.17 6.58
CA VAL A 237 5.51 9.34 6.47
C VAL A 237 4.89 10.36 5.54
N VAL A 238 4.97 11.63 5.95
CA VAL A 238 4.49 12.78 5.20
C VAL A 238 5.49 13.93 5.30
N GLY A 239 5.44 14.82 4.31
CA GLY A 239 6.06 16.14 4.39
C GLY A 239 5.20 17.06 5.23
N VAL A 240 5.82 17.79 6.15
CA VAL A 240 5.17 18.85 6.94
C VAL A 240 5.88 20.18 6.69
N PRO A 241 5.18 21.33 6.79
CA PRO A 241 5.78 22.63 6.51
C PRO A 241 7.00 22.91 7.40
N ASP A 242 8.09 23.38 6.78
CA ASP A 242 9.28 23.90 7.48
C ASP A 242 9.70 25.22 6.84
N ALA A 243 9.89 26.25 7.67
CA ALA A 243 10.12 27.62 7.20
C ALA A 243 11.42 27.78 6.39
N ARG A 244 12.40 26.91 6.58
CA ARG A 244 13.72 27.00 5.92
C ARG A 244 13.84 26.02 4.75
N LEU A 245 13.32 24.82 4.91
CA LEU A 245 13.50 23.73 3.95
C LEU A 245 12.30 23.52 3.03
N GLY A 246 11.23 24.31 3.20
CA GLY A 246 9.94 24.11 2.53
C GLY A 246 9.15 23.02 3.23
N GLU A 247 9.67 21.79 3.19
CA GLU A 247 9.13 20.66 3.93
C GLU A 247 10.18 19.97 4.79
N GLU A 248 9.68 19.22 5.76
CA GLU A 248 10.47 18.37 6.63
C GLU A 248 9.78 17.02 6.85
N VAL A 249 10.56 15.98 7.10
CA VAL A 249 10.04 14.61 7.19
C VAL A 249 9.37 14.37 8.54
N CYS A 250 8.10 13.98 8.51
CA CYS A 250 7.34 13.58 9.68
C CYS A 250 6.88 12.12 9.54
N ALA A 251 7.15 11.31 10.56
CA ALA A 251 6.65 9.94 10.68
C ALA A 251 5.58 9.85 11.76
N TRP A 252 4.43 9.30 11.41
CA TRP A 252 3.48 8.75 12.37
C TRP A 252 3.71 7.25 12.48
N VAL A 253 3.71 6.72 13.70
CA VAL A 253 3.93 5.30 13.97
C VAL A 253 2.91 4.79 14.98
N ARG A 254 2.46 3.56 14.79
CA ARG A 254 1.66 2.81 15.78
C ARG A 254 2.49 1.63 16.23
N LEU A 255 2.57 1.44 17.55
CA LEU A 255 3.37 0.36 18.13
C LEU A 255 2.57 -0.95 18.17
N ARG A 256 3.28 -2.07 18.21
CA ARG A 256 2.69 -3.37 18.52
C ARG A 256 2.18 -3.38 19.96
N LYS A 257 1.14 -4.17 20.21
CA LYS A 257 0.59 -4.33 21.55
C LYS A 257 1.66 -4.83 22.53
N GLY A 258 1.86 -4.08 23.63
CA GLY A 258 2.85 -4.41 24.66
C GLY A 258 4.30 -4.03 24.32
N ALA A 259 4.55 -3.49 23.12
CA ALA A 259 5.84 -2.91 22.78
C ALA A 259 5.93 -1.46 23.29
N ALA A 260 7.15 -1.01 23.56
CA ALA A 260 7.46 0.37 23.89
C ALA A 260 8.66 0.81 23.07
N ALA A 261 8.61 2.04 22.56
CA ALA A 261 9.73 2.71 21.89
C ALA A 261 9.58 4.21 22.13
N ASN A 262 10.69 4.93 22.30
CA ASN A 262 10.68 6.39 22.37
C ASN A 262 11.10 7.03 21.03
N ILE A 263 10.89 8.34 20.91
CA ILE A 263 11.14 9.08 19.66
C ILE A 263 12.62 9.02 19.29
N GLU A 264 13.53 9.22 20.24
CA GLU A 264 14.97 9.24 20.00
C GLU A 264 15.49 7.89 19.53
N GLU A 265 14.95 6.80 20.07
CA GLU A 265 15.25 5.42 19.68
C GLU A 265 14.84 5.17 18.22
N LEU A 266 13.61 5.54 17.84
CA LEU A 266 13.12 5.35 16.48
C LEU A 266 13.91 6.18 15.47
N GLN A 267 14.24 7.42 15.80
CA GLN A 267 15.10 8.27 14.96
C GLN A 267 16.51 7.70 14.82
N ARG A 268 17.09 7.18 15.91
CA ARG A 268 18.41 6.54 15.89
C ARG A 268 18.39 5.30 15.02
N TYR A 269 17.35 4.48 15.13
CA TYR A 269 17.17 3.31 14.28
C TYR A 269 17.08 3.71 12.80
N CYS A 270 16.26 4.70 12.44
CA CYS A 270 16.19 5.22 11.08
C CYS A 270 17.55 5.67 10.52
N ARG A 271 18.38 6.34 11.33
CA ARG A 271 19.75 6.75 10.91
C ARG A 271 20.64 5.58 10.50
N THR A 272 20.38 4.38 11.00
CA THR A 272 21.12 3.17 10.59
C THR A 272 20.63 2.57 9.28
N LYS A 273 19.46 2.98 8.79
CA LYS A 273 18.77 2.37 7.64
C LYS A 273 18.67 3.28 6.42
N VAL A 274 18.56 4.59 6.63
CA VAL A 274 18.41 5.58 5.55
C VAL A 274 19.42 6.71 5.68
N ASN A 275 19.65 7.42 4.59
CA ASN A 275 20.47 8.63 4.57
C ASN A 275 19.95 9.66 5.59
N SER A 276 20.84 10.39 6.26
CA SER A 276 20.52 11.35 7.31
C SER A 276 19.49 12.42 6.90
N LEU A 277 19.45 12.81 5.62
CA LEU A 277 18.46 13.75 5.10
C LEU A 277 17.01 13.22 5.17
N LYS A 278 16.84 11.89 5.11
CA LYS A 278 15.56 11.18 5.08
C LYS A 278 15.03 10.83 6.48
N VAL A 279 15.86 10.97 7.52
CA VAL A 279 15.48 10.64 8.89
C VAL A 279 14.37 11.61 9.34
N PRO A 280 13.23 11.11 9.86
CA PRO A 280 12.15 11.98 10.33
C PRO A 280 12.62 12.93 11.44
N LYS A 281 12.47 14.24 11.23
CA LYS A 281 12.67 15.23 12.29
C LYS A 281 11.56 15.12 13.33
N TYR A 282 10.34 14.86 12.87
CA TYR A 282 9.17 14.66 13.74
C TYR A 282 8.77 13.19 13.73
N VAL A 283 8.63 12.59 14.90
CA VAL A 283 8.04 11.26 15.09
C VAL A 283 6.86 11.40 16.05
N VAL A 284 5.71 10.87 15.67
CA VAL A 284 4.48 10.89 16.47
C VAL A 284 4.01 9.46 16.66
N ILE A 285 3.90 9.03 17.91
CA ILE A 285 3.34 7.73 18.26
C ILE A 285 1.83 7.89 18.43
N VAL A 286 1.03 7.09 17.72
CA VAL A 286 -0.43 7.14 17.75
C VAL A 286 -1.03 5.77 18.05
N ASP A 287 -2.20 5.77 18.69
CA ASP A 287 -2.96 4.56 18.93
C ASP A 287 -3.66 4.07 17.65
N GLU A 288 -4.11 5.01 16.80
CA GLU A 288 -4.81 4.74 15.54
C GLU A 288 -4.49 5.78 14.47
N PHE A 289 -4.47 5.36 13.21
CA PHE A 289 -4.29 6.24 12.05
C PHE A 289 -5.64 6.76 11.52
N PRO A 290 -5.71 8.01 11.02
CA PRO A 290 -6.85 8.43 10.23
C PRO A 290 -6.90 7.58 8.94
N ARG A 291 -8.09 7.05 8.61
CA ARG A 291 -8.30 6.19 7.44
C ARG A 291 -9.31 6.80 6.47
N THR A 292 -9.07 6.56 5.19
CA THR A 292 -10.02 6.84 4.10
C THR A 292 -11.22 5.89 4.16
N SER A 293 -12.28 6.16 3.38
CA SER A 293 -13.47 5.31 3.27
C SER A 293 -13.18 3.87 2.79
N VAL A 294 -12.00 3.65 2.18
CA VAL A 294 -11.51 2.34 1.72
C VAL A 294 -10.46 1.73 2.67
N GLY A 295 -10.29 2.27 3.88
CA GLY A 295 -9.43 1.70 4.93
C GLY A 295 -7.93 2.04 4.84
N LYS A 296 -7.50 2.78 3.81
CA LYS A 296 -6.10 3.23 3.67
C LYS A 296 -5.79 4.36 4.63
N VAL A 297 -4.56 4.42 5.14
CA VAL A 297 -4.06 5.58 5.92
C VAL A 297 -4.20 6.85 5.09
N SER A 298 -4.78 7.89 5.69
CA SER A 298 -5.02 9.19 5.06
C SER A 298 -3.86 10.14 5.33
N LYS A 299 -2.86 10.15 4.43
CA LYS A 299 -1.76 11.14 4.48
C LYS A 299 -2.25 12.60 4.47
N PRO A 300 -3.31 12.99 3.73
CA PRO A 300 -3.88 14.34 3.84
C PRO A 300 -4.33 14.70 5.26
N ASP A 301 -5.00 13.79 5.96
CA ASP A 301 -5.45 14.04 7.34
C ASP A 301 -4.28 14.11 8.32
N ILE A 302 -3.24 13.29 8.12
CA ILE A 302 -1.98 13.39 8.88
C ILE A 302 -1.33 14.77 8.67
N ARG A 303 -1.19 15.22 7.41
CA ARG A 303 -0.62 16.54 7.10
C ARG A 303 -1.42 17.67 7.75
N LYS A 304 -2.75 17.60 7.69
CA LYS A 304 -3.64 18.57 8.33
C LYS A 304 -3.43 18.62 9.85
N ALA A 305 -3.47 17.48 10.52
CA ALA A 305 -3.26 17.38 11.96
C ALA A 305 -1.89 17.91 12.38
N MET A 306 -0.85 17.62 11.59
CA MET A 306 0.50 18.12 11.85
C MET A 306 0.64 19.62 11.61
N ALA A 307 0.03 20.16 10.55
CA ALA A 307 0.02 21.59 10.29
C ALA A 307 -0.64 22.38 11.43
N GLU A 308 -1.79 21.90 11.92
CA GLU A 308 -2.47 22.49 13.08
C GLU A 308 -1.60 22.46 14.34
N LYS A 309 -0.95 21.32 14.62
CA LYS A 309 -0.04 21.18 15.77
C LYS A 309 1.19 22.08 15.69
N LEU A 310 1.82 22.17 14.52
CA LEU A 310 3.03 22.99 14.31
C LEU A 310 2.71 24.49 14.32
N ASN A 311 1.57 24.90 13.76
CA ASN A 311 1.12 26.29 13.81
C ASN A 311 0.70 26.73 15.22
N GLY A 312 0.05 25.85 16.00
CA GLY A 312 -0.27 26.11 17.40
C GLY A 312 0.98 26.26 18.27
N THR A 313 2.02 25.47 18.00
CA THR A 313 3.32 25.55 18.69
C THR A 313 4.06 26.85 18.36
N GLN A 314 4.02 27.30 17.10
CA GLN A 314 4.62 28.59 16.69
C GLN A 314 3.94 29.79 17.34
N LYS A 315 2.59 29.79 17.43
CA LYS A 315 1.84 30.84 18.13
C LYS A 315 2.20 30.93 19.62
N ALA A 316 2.27 29.78 20.31
CA ALA A 316 2.61 29.75 21.74
C ALA A 316 4.03 30.25 22.03
N VAL A 317 4.99 30.04 21.10
CA VAL A 317 6.36 30.55 21.22
C VAL A 317 6.43 32.06 20.91
N SER A 318 5.64 32.56 19.96
CA SER A 318 5.58 34.00 19.66
C SER A 318 4.85 34.83 20.71
N GLU A 319 3.90 34.24 21.44
CA GLU A 319 3.19 34.91 22.54
C GLU A 319 3.97 34.87 23.86
N ALA A 320 4.99 34.01 23.95
CA ALA A 320 5.88 33.87 25.12
C ALA A 320 7.23 34.60 24.98
N ALA A 321 7.47 35.27 23.85
CA ALA A 321 8.68 36.05 23.54
C ALA A 321 8.38 37.55 23.56
#